data_AF-F3KEW1-F1
#
_entry.id   AF-F3KEW1-F1
#
_cell.length_a   1.000
_cell.length_b   1.000
_cell.length_c   1.000
_cell.angle_alpha   90.00
_cell.angle_beta   90.00
_cell.angle_gamma   90.00
#
_symmetry.space_group_name_H-M   'P 1'
#
loop_
_entity.id
_entity.type
_entity.pdbx_description
1 polymer ?
#
loop_
_entity_poly.entity_id
_entity_poly.type
_entity_poly.pdbx_seq_one_letter_code
_entity_poly.pdbx_strand_id
1 'polypeptide(L)'
;MQGGEISHPIRKNPINGKSENYYIPNDNPFIGRNDIRGEYWAIGLRNPFRISFDQETSELWVGDVGSTKWEEVNRIEKGHNYQFPYAEGFEVNTTKRPASPVGQEAAPIYTYLHTAYDRAVIGGIVYRNGDLSDLTGKYIFADNYSSKLFVMPTDQPRVKSVQEIARASQYAQRGVSSVSQLTNGDVLITTLGRASAATGEVLKLTDSEPVKNTPQVSAEEPTLVSATDAKEIFVTNCSRCHGESGQANGPDSQLLGVNIADFSTAEFQTRRSDDELLKIISNGGGAAGLSPLMPPWKGILDEQEINALIGHIRGLAETEVQPQN
;
A
#
# COMPACT_ATOMS: atom_id res chain seq x y z
N MET A 1 -3.45 -26.09 -45.09
CA MET A 1 -3.02 -26.67 -43.79
C MET A 1 -3.54 -25.75 -42.69
N GLN A 2 -3.98 -26.33 -41.57
CA GLN A 2 -4.90 -25.74 -40.58
C GLN A 2 -4.47 -24.35 -40.05
N GLY A 3 -5.40 -23.39 -40.16
CA GLY A 3 -5.24 -21.99 -39.79
C GLY A 3 -5.52 -21.71 -38.32
N GLY A 4 -4.47 -21.75 -37.52
CA GLY A 4 -4.28 -20.96 -36.29
C GLY A 4 -3.27 -19.84 -36.53
N GLU A 5 -2.96 -19.05 -35.50
CA GLU A 5 -1.85 -18.06 -35.46
C GLU A 5 -1.90 -16.85 -36.41
N ILE A 6 -2.95 -16.62 -37.20
CA ILE A 6 -3.04 -15.45 -38.10
C ILE A 6 -4.21 -14.54 -37.72
N SER A 7 -3.88 -13.35 -37.21
CA SER A 7 -4.82 -12.26 -37.00
C SER A 7 -5.29 -11.72 -38.35
N HIS A 8 -6.61 -11.59 -38.51
CA HIS A 8 -7.17 -10.89 -39.66
C HIS A 8 -7.03 -9.37 -39.47
N PRO A 9 -6.89 -8.58 -40.54
CA PRO A 9 -6.93 -7.13 -40.42
C PRO A 9 -8.25 -6.69 -39.76
N ILE A 10 -8.11 -5.75 -38.83
CA ILE A 10 -9.17 -5.17 -38.00
C ILE A 10 -10.41 -4.82 -38.86
N ARG A 11 -11.58 -5.43 -38.60
CA ARG A 11 -12.88 -4.86 -39.01
C ARG A 11 -13.34 -3.81 -38.00
N LYS A 12 -12.61 -2.70 -37.97
CA LYS A 12 -13.04 -1.35 -37.55
C LYS A 12 -11.95 -0.40 -38.01
N ASN A 13 -12.08 -0.01 -39.28
CA ASN A 13 -11.24 0.96 -39.96
C ASN A 13 -11.15 2.25 -39.12
N PRO A 14 -9.96 2.83 -38.88
CA PRO A 14 -9.86 4.17 -38.34
C PRO A 14 -10.47 5.15 -39.34
N ILE A 15 -11.35 6.03 -38.87
CA ILE A 15 -11.61 7.29 -39.58
C ILE A 15 -10.24 7.99 -39.63
N ASN A 16 -9.63 8.07 -40.81
CA ASN A 16 -8.35 8.71 -41.15
C ASN A 16 -7.05 7.87 -41.11
N GLY A 17 -7.11 6.55 -41.30
CA GLY A 17 -6.00 5.80 -41.91
C GLY A 17 -4.63 5.84 -41.20
N LYS A 18 -4.51 5.10 -40.10
CA LYS A 18 -3.25 4.47 -39.63
C LYS A 18 -3.61 3.13 -38.99
N SER A 19 -3.03 2.03 -39.45
CA SER A 19 -3.13 0.76 -38.72
C SER A 19 -2.31 0.90 -37.45
N GLU A 20 -2.94 0.74 -36.30
CA GLU A 20 -2.22 0.54 -35.04
C GLU A 20 -1.39 -0.74 -35.20
N ASN A 21 -0.07 -0.71 -34.96
CA ASN A 21 0.88 -1.80 -35.25
C ASN A 21 0.72 -3.03 -34.33
N TYR A 22 -0.51 -3.45 -34.04
CA TYR A 22 -0.83 -4.62 -33.23
C TYR A 22 -2.02 -5.39 -33.82
N TYR A 23 -2.15 -6.63 -33.35
CA TYR A 23 -3.21 -7.55 -33.72
C TYR A 23 -4.08 -7.87 -32.51
N ILE A 24 -5.39 -8.01 -32.72
CA ILE A 24 -6.29 -8.52 -31.68
C ILE A 24 -6.40 -10.04 -31.85
N PRO A 25 -6.15 -10.84 -30.81
CA PRO A 25 -6.36 -12.28 -30.86
C PRO A 25 -7.80 -12.62 -31.23
N ASN A 26 -8.01 -13.59 -32.14
CA ASN A 26 -9.36 -13.98 -32.58
C ASN A 26 -10.19 -14.59 -31.45
N ASP A 27 -9.53 -15.07 -30.40
CA ASP A 27 -10.16 -15.64 -29.24
C ASP A 27 -10.41 -14.61 -28.14
N ASN A 28 -10.11 -13.32 -28.32
CA ASN A 28 -10.42 -12.31 -27.30
C ASN A 28 -11.93 -12.30 -26.97
N PRO A 29 -12.30 -12.09 -25.70
CA PRO A 29 -13.67 -12.34 -25.21
C PRO A 29 -14.73 -11.39 -25.78
N PHE A 30 -14.32 -10.25 -26.33
CA PHE A 30 -15.23 -9.20 -26.78
C PHE A 30 -15.12 -8.89 -28.27
N ILE A 31 -14.49 -9.77 -29.06
CA ILE A 31 -14.42 -9.64 -30.52
C ILE A 31 -15.82 -9.55 -31.14
N GLY A 32 -15.97 -8.65 -32.12
CA GLY A 32 -17.21 -8.51 -32.90
C GLY A 32 -18.33 -7.75 -32.20
N ARG A 33 -18.14 -7.33 -30.94
CA ARG A 33 -19.11 -6.52 -30.21
C ARG A 33 -19.06 -5.05 -30.63
N ASN A 34 -20.22 -4.39 -30.57
CA ASN A 34 -20.34 -2.97 -30.91
C ASN A 34 -20.30 -2.04 -29.70
N ASP A 35 -20.57 -2.57 -28.50
CA ASP A 35 -20.71 -1.85 -27.24
C ASP A 35 -19.45 -1.90 -26.35
N ILE A 36 -18.43 -2.67 -26.76
CA ILE A 36 -17.17 -2.85 -26.04
C ILE A 36 -16.03 -3.06 -27.05
N ARG A 37 -14.80 -2.73 -26.63
CA ARG A 37 -13.58 -2.92 -27.42
C ARG A 37 -13.18 -4.39 -27.47
N GLY A 38 -12.84 -4.89 -28.66
CA GLY A 38 -12.39 -6.28 -28.85
C GLY A 38 -11.01 -6.53 -28.23
N GLU A 39 -10.27 -5.47 -27.94
CA GLU A 39 -8.97 -5.44 -27.28
C GLU A 39 -9.05 -5.83 -25.79
N TYR A 40 -10.21 -5.67 -25.16
CA TYR A 40 -10.35 -5.90 -23.72
C TYR A 40 -10.29 -7.39 -23.37
N TRP A 41 -9.50 -7.74 -22.36
CA TRP A 41 -9.45 -9.09 -21.79
C TRP A 41 -10.40 -9.24 -20.60
N ALA A 42 -10.44 -8.23 -19.74
CA ALA A 42 -11.36 -8.09 -18.61
C ALA A 42 -11.73 -6.60 -18.44
N ILE A 43 -12.80 -6.33 -17.71
CA ILE A 43 -13.30 -4.97 -17.45
C ILE A 43 -13.69 -4.80 -15.97
N GLY A 44 -14.06 -3.58 -15.56
CA GLY A 44 -14.61 -3.33 -14.23
C GLY A 44 -13.57 -3.29 -13.11
N LEU A 45 -12.28 -3.14 -13.43
CA LEU A 45 -11.23 -2.77 -12.46
C LEU A 45 -11.22 -1.24 -12.30
N ARG A 46 -10.72 -0.73 -11.17
CA ARG A 46 -10.71 0.71 -10.87
C ARG A 46 -9.38 1.37 -11.21
N ASN A 47 -8.31 0.92 -10.59
CA ASN A 47 -6.95 1.42 -10.73
C ASN A 47 -5.94 0.28 -10.49
N PRO A 48 -5.85 -0.67 -11.44
CA PRO A 48 -4.95 -1.81 -11.32
C PRO A 48 -3.50 -1.31 -11.29
N PHE A 49 -2.78 -1.65 -10.23
CA PHE A 49 -1.35 -1.41 -10.08
C PHE A 49 -0.57 -2.60 -10.64
N ARG A 50 0.17 -3.32 -9.79
CA ARG A 50 1.02 -4.39 -10.26
C ARG A 50 0.18 -5.60 -10.63
N ILE A 51 0.51 -6.14 -11.79
CA ILE A 51 -0.01 -7.40 -12.29
C ILE A 51 1.12 -8.42 -12.36
N SER A 52 0.82 -9.68 -12.10
CA SER A 52 1.78 -10.77 -12.25
C SER A 52 1.10 -12.04 -12.76
N PHE A 53 1.82 -12.78 -13.58
CA PHE A 53 1.44 -14.15 -13.92
C PHE A 53 2.13 -15.10 -12.96
N ASP A 54 1.36 -16.01 -12.39
CA ASP A 54 1.94 -17.18 -11.77
C ASP A 54 2.60 -18.06 -12.83
N GLN A 55 3.89 -18.34 -12.68
CA GLN A 55 4.67 -19.06 -13.69
C GLN A 55 4.23 -20.53 -13.86
N GLU A 56 3.59 -21.11 -12.84
CA GLU A 56 3.17 -22.51 -12.89
C GLU A 56 1.75 -22.67 -13.47
N THR A 57 0.80 -21.84 -13.01
CA THR A 57 -0.61 -21.96 -13.40
C THR A 57 -1.02 -21.03 -14.54
N SER A 58 -0.18 -20.03 -14.87
CA SER A 58 -0.52 -18.91 -15.77
C SER A 58 -1.71 -18.05 -15.29
N GLU A 59 -2.11 -18.15 -14.02
CA GLU A 59 -3.11 -17.26 -13.44
C GLU A 59 -2.58 -15.82 -13.35
N LEU A 60 -3.41 -14.85 -13.75
CA LEU A 60 -3.10 -13.43 -13.67
C LEU A 60 -3.62 -12.85 -12.35
N TRP A 61 -2.72 -12.34 -11.52
CA TRP A 61 -3.02 -11.72 -10.23
C TRP A 61 -2.80 -10.20 -10.30
N VAL A 62 -3.68 -9.44 -9.68
CA VAL A 62 -3.70 -7.96 -9.76
C VAL A 62 -4.02 -7.36 -8.39
N GLY A 63 -3.23 -6.37 -7.98
CA GLY A 63 -3.66 -5.41 -6.95
C GLY A 63 -4.45 -4.28 -7.61
N ASP A 64 -5.70 -4.05 -7.18
CA ASP A 64 -6.57 -3.00 -7.69
C ASP A 64 -6.90 -2.01 -6.56
N VAL A 65 -6.36 -0.79 -6.68
CA VAL A 65 -6.52 0.25 -5.66
C VAL A 65 -7.91 0.85 -5.78
N GLY A 66 -8.67 0.79 -4.70
CA GLY A 66 -10.03 1.28 -4.58
C GLY A 66 -10.19 2.78 -4.74
N SER A 67 -11.45 3.21 -4.70
CA SER A 67 -11.80 4.62 -4.79
C SER A 67 -11.86 5.25 -3.40
N THR A 68 -12.57 4.61 -2.47
CA THR A 68 -12.94 5.24 -1.20
C THR A 68 -12.82 4.29 -0.02
N LYS A 69 -13.16 3.01 -0.16
CA LYS A 69 -13.30 2.13 0.99
C LYS A 69 -12.47 0.86 0.95
N TRP A 70 -12.23 0.28 -0.22
CA TRP A 70 -11.72 -1.09 -0.30
C TRP A 70 -10.56 -1.20 -1.26
N GLU A 71 -9.48 -1.79 -0.76
CA GLU A 71 -8.42 -2.31 -1.61
C GLU A 71 -8.75 -3.75 -2.01
N GLU A 72 -8.36 -4.13 -3.22
CA GLU A 72 -8.73 -5.43 -3.79
C GLU A 72 -7.53 -6.19 -4.35
N VAL A 73 -7.51 -7.50 -4.09
CA VAL A 73 -6.68 -8.45 -4.83
C VAL A 73 -7.58 -9.30 -5.71
N ASN A 74 -7.32 -9.26 -7.01
CA ASN A 74 -8.13 -9.89 -8.04
C ASN A 74 -7.33 -10.98 -8.76
N ARG A 75 -7.97 -12.12 -9.03
CA ARG A 75 -7.51 -13.09 -10.03
C ARG A 75 -8.26 -12.81 -11.34
N ILE A 76 -7.54 -12.41 -12.37
CA ILE A 76 -8.07 -11.94 -13.65
C ILE A 76 -8.32 -13.09 -14.60
N GLU A 77 -9.56 -13.21 -15.06
CA GLU A 77 -9.98 -14.24 -16.01
C GLU A 77 -10.61 -13.63 -17.27
N LYS A 78 -10.60 -14.41 -18.33
CA LYS A 78 -11.05 -14.02 -19.67
C LYS A 78 -12.52 -13.62 -19.64
N GLY A 79 -12.81 -12.39 -20.08
CA GLY A 79 -14.16 -11.87 -20.23
C GLY A 79 -14.84 -11.48 -18.91
N HIS A 80 -14.10 -11.50 -17.79
CA HIS A 80 -14.65 -11.12 -16.50
C HIS A 80 -14.85 -9.60 -16.36
N ASN A 81 -15.82 -9.25 -15.52
CA ASN A 81 -16.17 -7.89 -15.14
C ASN A 81 -16.12 -7.77 -13.62
N TYR A 82 -15.15 -7.02 -13.10
CA TYR A 82 -14.88 -6.79 -11.67
C TYR A 82 -15.76 -5.68 -11.06
N GLN A 83 -16.80 -5.26 -11.78
CA GLN A 83 -17.94 -4.50 -11.31
C GLN A 83 -17.69 -3.04 -10.93
N PHE A 84 -16.46 -2.52 -10.89
CA PHE A 84 -16.27 -1.07 -10.69
C PHE A 84 -16.88 -0.26 -11.84
N PRO A 85 -17.60 0.85 -11.59
CA PRO A 85 -17.86 1.52 -10.29
C PRO A 85 -19.18 1.10 -9.61
N TYR A 86 -19.86 0.06 -10.07
CA TYR A 86 -21.07 -0.47 -9.44
C TYR A 86 -20.80 -1.12 -8.09
N ALA A 87 -19.71 -1.89 -7.97
CA ALA A 87 -19.25 -2.45 -6.70
C ALA A 87 -17.81 -2.02 -6.40
N GLU A 88 -17.47 -1.99 -5.11
CA GLU A 88 -16.13 -1.79 -4.58
C GLU A 88 -15.98 -2.73 -3.36
N GLY A 89 -14.97 -3.59 -3.39
CA GLY A 89 -14.84 -4.74 -2.52
C GLY A 89 -15.99 -5.72 -2.69
N PHE A 90 -16.66 -6.05 -1.58
CA PHE A 90 -17.90 -6.86 -1.59
C PHE A 90 -19.17 -6.00 -1.40
N GLU A 91 -19.05 -4.67 -1.52
CA GLU A 91 -20.15 -3.73 -1.31
C GLU A 91 -20.64 -3.13 -2.64
N VAL A 92 -21.96 -2.93 -2.73
CA VAL A 92 -22.56 -2.16 -3.83
C VAL A 92 -22.36 -0.67 -3.54
N ASN A 93 -21.82 0.05 -4.52
CA ASN A 93 -21.66 1.49 -4.46
C ASN A 93 -22.97 2.21 -4.90
N THR A 94 -22.99 3.53 -4.82
CA THR A 94 -24.12 4.37 -5.24
C THR A 94 -24.35 4.38 -6.75
N THR A 95 -23.36 3.92 -7.54
CA THR A 95 -23.50 3.84 -8.99
C THR A 95 -24.58 2.81 -9.37
N LYS A 96 -25.47 3.18 -10.30
CA LYS A 96 -26.52 2.27 -10.76
C LYS A 96 -25.93 1.10 -11.55
N ARG A 97 -26.34 -0.12 -11.21
CA ARG A 97 -26.02 -1.32 -12.00
C ARG A 97 -26.57 -1.19 -13.43
N PRO A 98 -25.78 -1.50 -14.46
CA PRO A 98 -26.31 -1.65 -15.82
C PRO A 98 -27.41 -2.72 -15.88
N ALA A 99 -28.45 -2.49 -16.68
CA ALA A 99 -29.54 -3.47 -16.86
C ALA A 99 -29.05 -4.77 -17.54
N SER A 100 -27.98 -4.68 -18.34
CA SER A 100 -27.32 -5.81 -18.97
C SER A 100 -25.81 -5.63 -18.81
N PRO A 101 -25.23 -6.12 -17.70
CA PRO A 101 -23.79 -6.08 -17.48
C PRO A 101 -23.04 -6.80 -18.61
N VAL A 102 -21.96 -6.19 -19.10
CA VAL A 102 -21.07 -6.81 -20.08
C VAL A 102 -20.08 -7.72 -19.34
N GLY A 103 -19.75 -8.87 -19.93
CA GLY A 103 -18.81 -9.82 -19.33
C GLY A 103 -19.41 -10.67 -18.20
N GLN A 104 -18.63 -11.63 -17.72
CA GLN A 104 -19.00 -12.46 -16.58
C GLN A 104 -18.65 -11.74 -15.28
N GLU A 105 -19.63 -11.54 -14.39
CA GLU A 105 -19.38 -10.83 -13.14
C GLU A 105 -18.45 -11.63 -12.22
N ALA A 106 -17.47 -10.95 -11.65
CA ALA A 106 -16.48 -11.53 -10.75
C ALA A 106 -16.32 -10.65 -9.51
N ALA A 107 -16.00 -11.27 -8.40
CA ALA A 107 -15.68 -10.61 -7.14
C ALA A 107 -14.17 -10.73 -6.86
N PRO A 108 -13.60 -9.82 -6.05
CA PRO A 108 -12.22 -9.94 -5.61
C PRO A 108 -11.99 -11.18 -4.76
N ILE A 109 -10.75 -11.70 -4.81
CA ILE A 109 -10.31 -12.83 -4.00
C ILE A 109 -10.14 -12.37 -2.55
N TYR A 110 -9.54 -11.20 -2.35
CA TYR A 110 -9.33 -10.61 -1.04
C TYR A 110 -9.60 -9.10 -1.08
N THR A 111 -10.14 -8.57 0.02
CA THR A 111 -10.37 -7.13 0.19
C THR A 111 -10.00 -6.70 1.59
N TYR A 112 -9.52 -5.46 1.75
CA TYR A 112 -9.32 -4.85 3.05
C TYR A 112 -9.74 -3.38 3.05
N LEU A 113 -10.13 -2.90 4.23
CA LEU A 113 -10.61 -1.53 4.39
C LEU A 113 -9.46 -0.53 4.24
N HIS A 114 -9.76 0.57 3.56
CA HIS A 114 -8.98 1.79 3.63
C HIS A 114 -8.81 2.24 5.08
N THR A 115 -7.56 2.40 5.49
CA THR A 115 -7.20 3.01 6.76
C THR A 115 -6.24 4.19 6.55
N ALA A 116 -5.74 4.73 7.66
CA ALA A 116 -4.69 5.73 7.61
C ALA A 116 -3.41 5.23 6.89
N TYR A 117 -3.18 3.92 6.81
CA TYR A 117 -1.98 3.35 6.21
C TYR A 117 -2.25 2.27 5.18
N ASP A 118 -3.24 1.42 5.38
CA ASP A 118 -3.59 0.38 4.41
C ASP A 118 -4.56 1.01 3.40
N ARG A 119 -4.04 1.50 2.27
CA ARG A 119 -4.84 2.29 1.31
C ARG A 119 -4.33 2.33 -0.14
N ALA A 120 -3.39 1.46 -0.47
CA ALA A 120 -2.82 1.39 -1.80
C ALA A 120 -2.18 0.01 -2.03
N VAL A 121 -3.00 -1.00 -2.27
CA VAL A 121 -2.56 -2.34 -2.66
C VAL A 121 -1.74 -2.23 -3.94
N ILE A 122 -0.49 -2.66 -3.87
CA ILE A 122 0.38 -2.70 -5.05
C ILE A 122 0.15 -3.98 -5.83
N GLY A 123 -0.19 -5.08 -5.15
CA GLY A 123 -0.13 -6.43 -5.71
C GLY A 123 1.22 -7.08 -5.43
N GLY A 124 1.52 -8.20 -6.09
CA GLY A 124 2.75 -8.95 -5.84
C GLY A 124 2.88 -10.19 -6.70
N ILE A 125 3.28 -11.33 -6.13
CA ILE A 125 3.63 -12.56 -6.85
C ILE A 125 3.11 -13.82 -6.13
N VAL A 126 2.86 -14.89 -6.89
CA VAL A 126 2.74 -16.24 -6.32
C VAL A 126 4.13 -16.80 -6.15
N TYR A 127 4.52 -17.13 -4.92
CA TYR A 127 5.86 -17.63 -4.63
C TYR A 127 5.97 -19.11 -5.00
N ARG A 128 6.93 -19.46 -5.87
CA ARG A 128 7.07 -20.85 -6.36
C ARG A 128 8.31 -21.57 -5.83
N ASN A 129 9.49 -20.97 -5.92
CA ASN A 129 10.75 -21.62 -5.60
C ASN A 129 11.70 -20.74 -4.78
N GLY A 130 12.56 -21.36 -3.98
CA GLY A 130 13.59 -20.71 -3.19
C GLY A 130 13.57 -21.16 -1.73
N ASP A 131 14.21 -20.39 -0.86
CA ASP A 131 14.48 -20.80 0.53
C ASP A 131 13.26 -20.64 1.46
N LEU A 132 12.26 -19.82 1.09
CA LEU A 132 11.07 -19.54 1.91
C LEU A 132 9.98 -20.61 1.69
N SER A 133 10.32 -21.88 1.93
CA SER A 133 9.48 -23.04 1.57
C SER A 133 8.05 -23.00 2.12
N ASP A 134 7.83 -22.40 3.30
CA ASP A 134 6.50 -22.23 3.90
C ASP A 134 5.60 -21.26 3.11
N LEU A 135 6.16 -20.49 2.17
CA LEU A 135 5.44 -19.56 1.31
C LEU A 135 5.09 -20.16 -0.06
N THR A 136 5.57 -21.36 -0.40
CA THR A 136 5.35 -21.97 -1.71
C THR A 136 3.85 -22.11 -2.02
N GLY A 137 3.46 -21.64 -3.20
CA GLY A 137 2.08 -21.61 -3.69
C GLY A 137 1.23 -20.46 -3.14
N LYS A 138 1.75 -19.65 -2.20
CA LYS A 138 1.01 -18.52 -1.63
C LYS A 138 1.28 -17.23 -2.40
N TYR A 139 0.29 -16.34 -2.42
CA TYR A 139 0.42 -15.01 -3.00
C TYR A 139 0.98 -14.04 -1.97
N ILE A 140 2.16 -13.50 -2.25
CA ILE A 140 2.82 -12.45 -1.48
C ILE A 140 2.50 -11.11 -2.15
N PHE A 141 1.94 -10.17 -1.40
CA PHE A 141 1.57 -8.84 -1.91
C PHE A 141 1.82 -7.77 -0.86
N ALA A 142 1.81 -6.51 -1.28
CA ALA A 142 2.09 -5.39 -0.40
C ALA A 142 1.10 -4.24 -0.56
N ASP A 143 1.02 -3.43 0.49
CA ASP A 143 0.40 -2.11 0.46
C ASP A 143 1.50 -1.04 0.43
N ASN A 144 1.35 -0.02 -0.41
CA ASN A 144 2.31 1.07 -0.51
C ASN A 144 2.34 1.91 0.77
N TYR A 145 1.21 2.40 1.25
CA TYR A 145 1.19 3.36 2.35
C TYR A 145 1.56 2.74 3.69
N SER A 146 1.18 1.49 3.96
CA SER A 146 1.58 0.83 5.21
C SER A 146 2.92 0.13 5.07
N SER A 147 3.32 -0.22 3.85
CA SER A 147 4.51 -1.01 3.56
C SER A 147 4.56 -2.38 4.21
N LYS A 148 3.39 -2.86 4.61
CA LYS A 148 3.19 -4.24 5.05
C LYS A 148 3.25 -5.16 3.84
N LEU A 149 3.85 -6.32 4.05
CA LEU A 149 3.79 -7.46 3.17
C LEU A 149 2.85 -8.47 3.78
N PHE A 150 1.94 -8.98 2.96
CA PHE A 150 0.95 -9.96 3.32
C PHE A 150 1.16 -11.23 2.52
N VAL A 151 0.72 -12.35 3.10
CA VAL A 151 0.61 -13.62 2.40
C VAL A 151 -0.81 -14.17 2.49
N MET A 152 -1.29 -14.74 1.39
CA MET A 152 -2.58 -15.41 1.32
C MET A 152 -2.55 -16.70 0.49
N PRO A 153 -3.43 -17.68 0.80
CA PRO A 153 -3.58 -18.85 -0.05
C PRO A 153 -4.18 -18.49 -1.42
N THR A 154 -3.84 -19.27 -2.45
CA THR A 154 -4.26 -19.05 -3.85
C THR A 154 -5.36 -20.01 -4.31
N ASP A 155 -5.63 -21.06 -3.53
CA ASP A 155 -6.58 -22.13 -3.83
C ASP A 155 -8.02 -21.81 -3.40
N GLN A 156 -8.25 -20.63 -2.84
CA GLN A 156 -9.56 -20.20 -2.35
C GLN A 156 -10.18 -19.16 -3.29
N PRO A 157 -11.48 -19.28 -3.64
CA PRO A 157 -12.19 -18.27 -4.41
C PRO A 157 -12.44 -16.98 -3.60
N ARG A 158 -12.26 -17.06 -2.27
CA ARG A 158 -12.36 -15.91 -1.36
C ARG A 158 -11.53 -16.17 -0.11
N VAL A 159 -10.65 -15.22 0.20
CA VAL A 159 -9.86 -15.20 1.43
C VAL A 159 -10.49 -14.23 2.42
N LYS A 160 -10.67 -14.65 3.68
CA LYS A 160 -11.27 -13.80 4.74
C LYS A 160 -10.24 -12.98 5.52
N SER A 161 -9.02 -13.50 5.65
CA SER A 161 -7.93 -12.90 6.40
C SER A 161 -6.60 -13.33 5.80
N VAL A 162 -5.63 -12.44 5.86
CA VAL A 162 -4.26 -12.67 5.40
C VAL A 162 -3.31 -12.55 6.57
N GLN A 163 -2.12 -13.14 6.44
CA GLN A 163 -1.06 -13.01 7.42
C GLN A 163 -0.12 -11.88 6.98
N GLU A 164 0.16 -10.93 7.86
CA GLU A 164 1.29 -10.01 7.70
C GLU A 164 2.59 -10.79 7.98
N ILE A 165 3.54 -10.72 7.05
CA ILE A 165 4.81 -11.48 7.13
C ILE A 165 6.03 -10.59 7.31
N ALA A 166 5.95 -9.33 6.90
CA ALA A 166 7.03 -8.37 7.01
C ALA A 166 6.49 -6.95 6.82
N ARG A 167 7.33 -5.96 7.11
CA ARG A 167 7.05 -4.56 6.83
C ARG A 167 8.34 -3.85 6.44
N ALA A 168 8.30 -3.08 5.34
CA ALA A 168 9.44 -2.25 4.95
C ALA A 168 9.52 -0.98 5.83
N SER A 169 10.74 -0.44 5.95
CA SER A 169 11.06 0.74 6.75
C SER A 169 10.43 2.03 6.21
N GLN A 170 10.33 2.15 4.89
CA GLN A 170 9.68 3.29 4.24
C GLN A 170 8.18 3.05 4.17
N TYR A 171 7.38 4.07 4.46
CA TYR A 171 5.90 4.00 4.44
C TYR A 171 5.30 5.33 3.94
N ALA A 172 3.96 5.40 3.92
CA ALA A 172 3.16 6.39 3.21
C ALA A 172 3.52 6.43 1.71
N GLN A 173 3.54 7.60 1.08
CA GLN A 173 3.89 7.79 -0.33
C GLN A 173 5.34 7.39 -0.70
N ARG A 174 6.12 6.87 0.25
CA ARG A 174 7.47 6.34 0.08
C ARG A 174 7.55 4.83 0.18
N GLY A 175 6.42 4.17 0.41
CA GLY A 175 6.46 2.76 0.74
C GLY A 175 6.64 1.82 -0.45
N VAL A 176 6.22 0.57 -0.28
CA VAL A 176 6.46 -0.49 -1.25
C VAL A 176 5.87 -0.12 -2.61
N SER A 177 6.65 -0.27 -3.68
CA SER A 177 6.26 -0.05 -5.08
C SER A 177 6.22 -1.34 -5.90
N SER A 178 6.89 -2.41 -5.44
CA SER A 178 6.93 -3.69 -6.15
C SER A 178 7.37 -4.82 -5.20
N VAL A 179 6.94 -6.04 -5.54
CA VAL A 179 7.34 -7.32 -4.90
C VAL A 179 7.69 -8.33 -6.00
N SER A 180 8.95 -8.59 -6.28
CA SER A 180 9.38 -9.41 -7.42
C SER A 180 10.11 -10.67 -6.97
N GLN A 181 9.82 -11.80 -7.61
CA GLN A 181 10.63 -13.01 -7.45
C GLN A 181 11.66 -13.09 -8.57
N LEU A 182 12.92 -13.32 -8.21
CA LEU A 182 14.01 -13.60 -9.13
C LEU A 182 14.06 -15.10 -9.47
N THR A 183 14.77 -15.46 -10.54
CA THR A 183 14.90 -16.86 -10.99
C THR A 183 15.61 -17.76 -9.97
N ASN A 184 16.47 -17.19 -9.12
CA ASN A 184 17.12 -17.91 -8.01
C ASN A 184 16.18 -18.15 -6.81
N GLY A 185 14.93 -17.65 -6.86
CA GLY A 185 13.95 -17.78 -5.80
C GLY A 185 13.94 -16.64 -4.77
N ASP A 186 14.82 -15.65 -4.90
CA ASP A 186 14.82 -14.50 -4.01
C ASP A 186 13.61 -13.60 -4.26
N VAL A 187 12.97 -13.16 -3.18
CA VAL A 187 11.90 -12.16 -3.24
C VAL A 187 12.49 -10.79 -2.90
N LEU A 188 12.43 -9.88 -3.86
CA LEU A 188 12.85 -8.50 -3.73
C LEU A 188 11.67 -7.55 -3.58
N ILE A 189 11.81 -6.56 -2.72
CA ILE A 189 10.84 -5.50 -2.46
C ILE A 189 11.50 -4.17 -2.82
N THR A 190 10.82 -3.35 -3.60
CA THR A 190 11.30 -1.99 -3.90
C THR A 190 10.46 -0.96 -3.15
N THR A 191 11.09 0.07 -2.60
CA THR A 191 10.42 1.19 -1.94
C THR A 191 10.73 2.52 -2.64
N LEU A 192 9.86 3.50 -2.50
CA LEU A 192 10.00 4.79 -3.16
C LEU A 192 10.84 5.78 -2.32
N GLY A 193 11.86 6.35 -2.94
CA GLY A 193 12.69 7.37 -2.29
C GLY A 193 12.01 8.73 -2.11
N ARG A 194 12.71 9.66 -1.46
CA ARG A 194 12.30 11.06 -1.37
C ARG A 194 12.37 11.73 -2.75
N ALA A 195 11.48 12.68 -3.02
CA ALA A 195 11.57 13.51 -4.23
C ALA A 195 12.89 14.33 -4.27
N SER A 196 13.41 14.68 -3.09
CA SER A 196 14.64 15.49 -2.94
C SER A 196 15.93 14.68 -2.94
N ALA A 197 15.88 13.35 -2.85
CA ALA A 197 17.07 12.50 -2.74
C ALA A 197 16.80 11.06 -3.18
N ALA A 198 17.76 10.42 -3.83
CA ALA A 198 17.67 9.03 -4.31
C ALA A 198 17.77 8.01 -3.16
N THR A 199 16.76 7.98 -2.29
CA THR A 199 16.70 7.13 -1.09
C THR A 199 15.81 5.90 -1.27
N GLY A 200 15.47 5.52 -2.51
CA GLY A 200 14.69 4.29 -2.75
C GLY A 200 15.52 3.07 -2.40
N GLU A 201 14.87 2.03 -1.86
CA GLU A 201 15.55 0.82 -1.41
C GLU A 201 15.13 -0.39 -2.25
N VAL A 202 16.05 -1.35 -2.35
CA VAL A 202 15.76 -2.71 -2.79
C VAL A 202 16.07 -3.63 -1.62
N LEU A 203 15.03 -4.20 -1.03
CA LEU A 203 15.10 -5.08 0.13
C LEU A 203 14.93 -6.53 -0.34
N LYS A 204 15.56 -7.48 0.35
CA LYS A 204 15.33 -8.92 0.14
C LYS A 204 14.51 -9.46 1.30
N LEU A 205 13.42 -10.18 1.00
CA LEU A 205 12.69 -10.93 2.00
C LEU A 205 13.52 -12.15 2.41
N THR A 206 13.71 -12.30 3.72
CA THR A 206 14.45 -13.40 4.31
C THR A 206 13.67 -13.91 5.51
N ASP A 207 13.88 -15.18 5.89
CA ASP A 207 13.38 -15.65 7.18
C ASP A 207 14.02 -14.80 8.28
N SER A 208 13.23 -14.47 9.30
CA SER A 208 13.84 -14.05 10.56
C SER A 208 14.69 -15.23 11.03
N GLU A 209 16.02 -15.08 11.13
CA GLU A 209 16.83 -16.06 11.85
C GLU A 209 16.10 -16.34 13.18
N PRO A 210 15.92 -17.60 13.62
CA PRO A 210 15.74 -17.80 15.06
C PRO A 210 16.93 -17.08 15.65
N VAL A 211 16.73 -16.16 16.60
CA VAL A 211 17.81 -15.36 17.19
C VAL A 211 18.90 -16.31 17.69
N LYS A 212 19.82 -16.72 16.80
CA LYS A 212 21.04 -17.43 17.13
C LYS A 212 21.82 -16.31 17.70
N ASN A 213 21.88 -16.28 19.03
CA ASN A 213 22.71 -15.38 19.82
C ASN A 213 23.79 -14.81 18.92
N THR A 214 23.50 -13.64 18.35
CA THR A 214 24.52 -12.73 17.87
C THR A 214 25.55 -12.80 18.98
N PRO A 215 26.85 -13.06 18.70
CA PRO A 215 27.85 -12.98 19.77
C PRO A 215 27.47 -11.75 20.54
N GLN A 216 27.14 -11.93 21.84
CA GLN A 216 26.76 -10.83 22.68
C GLN A 216 27.91 -9.85 22.50
N VAL A 217 27.71 -8.84 21.66
CA VAL A 217 28.12 -7.51 22.00
C VAL A 217 27.48 -7.41 23.37
N SER A 218 28.34 -7.56 24.38
CA SER A 218 27.97 -7.42 25.78
C SER A 218 26.93 -6.34 25.80
N ALA A 219 25.77 -6.62 26.39
CA ALA A 219 24.75 -5.61 26.61
C ALA A 219 25.44 -4.43 27.31
N GLU A 220 25.92 -3.47 26.52
CA GLU A 220 25.80 -2.09 26.90
C GLU A 220 24.30 -1.91 27.06
N GLU A 221 23.94 -1.39 28.23
CA GLU A 221 22.59 -1.02 28.59
C GLU A 221 21.84 -0.41 27.41
N PRO A 222 20.50 -0.59 27.31
CA PRO A 222 19.71 -0.05 26.21
C PRO A 222 20.10 1.41 25.99
N THR A 223 20.80 1.67 24.88
CA THR A 223 21.29 3.00 24.57
C THR A 223 20.08 3.87 24.33
N LEU A 224 19.98 4.95 25.12
CA LEU A 224 18.98 5.99 24.99
C LEU A 224 18.74 6.32 23.50
N VAL A 225 17.50 6.16 23.02
CA VAL A 225 17.07 6.64 21.69
C VAL A 225 17.53 8.10 21.58
N SER A 226 18.40 8.39 20.62
CA SER A 226 19.03 9.71 20.57
C SER A 226 18.03 10.77 20.14
N ALA A 227 18.31 12.04 20.46
CA ALA A 227 17.48 13.15 19.99
C ALA A 227 17.40 13.22 18.44
N THR A 228 18.43 12.70 17.75
CA THR A 228 18.46 12.58 16.28
C THR A 228 17.45 11.54 15.80
N ASP A 229 17.36 10.40 16.47
CA ASP A 229 16.44 9.31 16.12
C ASP A 229 14.98 9.75 16.34
N ALA A 230 14.70 10.45 17.46
CA ALA A 230 13.37 10.98 17.75
C ALA A 230 12.89 12.02 16.72
N LYS A 231 13.80 12.90 16.26
CA LYS A 231 13.50 13.85 15.19
C LYS A 231 13.20 13.15 13.88
N GLU A 232 13.98 12.13 13.52
CA GLU A 232 13.75 11.37 12.30
C GLU A 232 12.43 10.58 12.35
N ILE A 233 12.11 9.97 13.49
CA ILE A 233 10.81 9.36 13.76
C ILE A 233 9.70 10.41 13.55
N PHE A 234 9.80 11.60 14.13
CA PHE A 234 8.80 12.65 13.97
C PHE A 234 8.63 13.09 12.51
N VAL A 235 9.74 13.40 11.83
CA VAL A 235 9.74 13.83 10.43
C VAL A 235 9.13 12.75 9.53
N THR A 236 9.39 11.48 9.82
CA THR A 236 8.95 10.38 8.96
C THR A 236 7.49 10.00 9.24
N ASN A 237 7.07 10.01 10.51
CA ASN A 237 5.77 9.52 10.97
C ASN A 237 4.70 10.61 11.10
N CYS A 238 5.07 11.80 11.59
CA CYS A 238 4.14 12.79 12.12
C CYS A 238 4.04 14.06 11.25
N SER A 239 5.13 14.45 10.59
CA SER A 239 5.26 15.75 9.91
C SER A 239 4.28 15.98 8.76
N ARG A 240 3.78 14.93 8.10
CA ARG A 240 2.81 15.08 7.00
C ARG A 240 1.53 15.77 7.44
N CYS A 241 1.12 15.55 8.69
CA CYS A 241 -0.02 16.19 9.31
C CYS A 241 0.42 17.38 10.16
N HIS A 242 1.40 17.19 11.03
CA HIS A 242 1.79 18.17 12.05
C HIS A 242 2.81 19.21 11.57
N GLY A 243 3.38 19.07 10.37
CA GLY A 243 4.49 19.88 9.88
C GLY A 243 5.83 19.43 10.45
N GLU A 244 6.93 19.65 9.73
CA GLU A 244 8.28 19.33 10.24
C GLU A 244 8.66 20.16 11.48
N SER A 245 8.13 21.39 11.57
CA SER A 245 8.27 22.28 12.72
C SER A 245 7.19 22.07 13.80
N GLY A 246 6.24 21.15 13.60
CA GLY A 246 5.12 20.94 14.53
C GLY A 246 3.99 21.98 14.46
N GLN A 247 4.05 22.94 13.51
CA GLN A 247 3.13 24.07 13.38
C GLN A 247 1.77 23.74 12.72
N ALA A 248 1.36 22.47 12.73
CA ALA A 248 0.13 22.00 12.08
C ALA A 248 0.03 22.36 10.58
N ASN A 249 1.17 22.55 9.91
CA ASN A 249 1.28 23.02 8.53
C ASN A 249 1.79 21.94 7.56
N GLY A 250 1.65 20.66 7.95
CA GLY A 250 2.01 19.55 7.08
C GLY A 250 1.19 19.55 5.78
N PRO A 251 1.70 18.96 4.68
CA PRO A 251 1.02 18.96 3.38
C PRO A 251 -0.38 18.36 3.41
N ASP A 252 -0.67 17.45 4.35
CA ASP A 252 -1.99 16.84 4.48
C ASP A 252 -2.92 17.66 5.43
N SER A 253 -2.42 18.70 6.11
CA SER A 253 -3.16 19.38 7.18
C SER A 253 -4.46 20.04 6.70
N GLN A 254 -4.42 20.67 5.53
CA GLN A 254 -5.59 21.34 4.94
C GLN A 254 -6.59 20.36 4.31
N LEU A 255 -6.16 19.14 4.00
CA LEU A 255 -6.98 18.15 3.28
C LEU A 255 -7.86 17.32 4.24
N LEU A 256 -7.48 17.21 5.51
CA LEU A 256 -8.14 16.31 6.46
C LEU A 256 -9.41 16.89 7.07
N GLY A 257 -9.65 18.20 6.96
CA GLY A 257 -10.84 18.86 7.51
C GLY A 257 -10.97 18.76 9.03
N VAL A 258 -9.87 18.46 9.73
CA VAL A 258 -9.81 18.33 11.19
C VAL A 258 -8.83 19.34 11.77
N ASN A 259 -9.04 19.73 13.02
CA ASN A 259 -8.09 20.58 13.72
C ASN A 259 -6.85 19.76 14.12
N ILE A 260 -5.69 20.13 13.58
CA ILE A 260 -4.41 19.48 13.88
C ILE A 260 -3.71 20.25 14.98
N ALA A 261 -3.16 19.53 15.95
CA ALA A 261 -2.45 20.14 17.06
C ALA A 261 -1.16 20.84 16.58
N ASP A 262 -1.01 22.10 16.98
CA ASP A 262 0.21 22.89 16.83
C ASP A 262 1.10 22.71 18.07
N PHE A 263 2.16 21.94 17.89
CA PHE A 263 3.12 21.58 18.94
C PHE A 263 4.05 22.73 19.31
N SER A 264 4.13 23.79 18.50
CA SER A 264 4.99 24.93 18.79
C SER A 264 4.38 25.89 19.83
N THR A 265 3.05 25.81 20.05
CA THR A 265 2.35 26.72 20.95
C THR A 265 2.55 26.39 22.43
N ALA A 266 2.73 27.43 23.26
CA ALA A 266 2.73 27.29 24.71
C ALA A 266 1.41 26.69 25.24
N GLU A 267 0.29 26.97 24.57
CA GLU A 267 -1.01 26.37 24.89
C GLU A 267 -0.98 24.85 24.76
N PHE A 268 -0.49 24.30 23.64
CA PHE A 268 -0.38 22.85 23.49
C PHE A 268 0.54 22.25 24.55
N GLN A 269 1.71 22.87 24.74
CA GLN A 269 2.73 22.35 25.64
C GLN A 269 2.28 22.30 27.10
N THR A 270 1.48 23.28 27.53
CA THR A 270 0.99 23.33 28.91
C THR A 270 -0.29 22.51 29.13
N ARG A 271 -1.10 22.31 28.10
CA ARG A 271 -2.42 21.66 28.23
C ARG A 271 -2.37 20.13 28.31
N ARG A 272 -1.30 19.50 27.83
CA ARG A 272 -1.17 18.04 27.80
C ARG A 272 0.03 17.60 28.61
N SER A 273 -0.16 16.58 29.44
CA SER A 273 0.93 15.87 30.14
C SER A 273 1.60 14.85 29.23
N ASP A 274 2.82 14.42 29.57
CA ASP A 274 3.54 13.38 28.81
C ASP A 274 2.79 12.04 28.82
N ASP A 275 2.16 11.68 29.93
CA ASP A 275 1.32 10.47 30.02
C ASP A 275 0.11 10.51 29.07
N GLU A 276 -0.48 11.70 28.87
CA GLU A 276 -1.55 11.87 27.89
C GLU A 276 -1.01 11.76 26.47
N LEU A 277 0.14 12.35 26.18
CA LEU A 277 0.79 12.24 24.87
C LEU A 277 1.16 10.79 24.56
N LEU A 278 1.70 10.05 25.53
CA LEU A 278 2.00 8.63 25.42
C LEU A 278 0.74 7.84 25.05
N LYS A 279 -0.39 8.09 25.73
CA LYS A 279 -1.67 7.42 25.43
C LYS A 279 -2.22 7.79 24.05
N ILE A 280 -2.15 9.06 23.66
CA ILE A 280 -2.62 9.56 22.37
C ILE A 280 -1.76 8.98 21.23
N ILE A 281 -0.45 9.02 21.34
CA ILE A 281 0.47 8.49 20.33
C ILE A 281 0.32 6.96 20.26
N SER A 282 0.32 6.27 21.41
CA SER A 282 0.20 4.81 21.44
C SER A 282 -1.11 4.32 20.82
N ASN A 283 -2.25 4.92 21.19
CA ASN A 283 -3.58 4.38 20.87
C ASN A 283 -4.33 5.16 19.79
N GLY A 284 -3.74 6.24 19.27
CA GLY A 284 -4.34 7.12 18.28
C GLY A 284 -5.30 8.14 18.88
N GLY A 285 -5.66 9.15 18.09
CA GLY A 285 -6.52 10.25 18.52
C GLY A 285 -7.92 9.79 18.87
N GLY A 286 -8.51 8.87 18.10
CA GLY A 286 -9.86 8.36 18.36
C GLY A 286 -10.03 7.74 19.75
N ALA A 287 -9.03 6.98 20.22
CA ALA A 287 -9.04 6.39 21.56
C ALA A 287 -8.94 7.43 22.69
N ALA A 288 -8.44 8.62 22.38
CA ALA A 288 -8.30 9.74 23.31
C ALA A 288 -9.40 10.80 23.16
N GLY A 289 -10.49 10.51 22.41
CA GLY A 289 -11.56 11.46 22.14
C GLY A 289 -11.14 12.64 21.24
N LEU A 290 -10.06 12.47 20.47
CA LEU A 290 -9.57 13.38 19.45
C LEU A 290 -9.92 12.86 18.05
N SER A 291 -9.37 13.48 17.01
CA SER A 291 -9.60 13.06 15.63
C SER A 291 -9.27 11.56 15.45
N PRO A 292 -10.19 10.74 14.91
CA PRO A 292 -9.91 9.34 14.60
C PRO A 292 -8.94 9.18 13.44
N LEU A 293 -8.60 10.28 12.74
CA LEU A 293 -7.61 10.30 11.67
C LEU A 293 -6.17 10.27 12.19
N MET A 294 -5.94 10.57 13.48
CA MET A 294 -4.64 10.32 14.11
C MET A 294 -4.57 8.84 14.50
N PRO A 295 -3.72 8.03 13.85
CA PRO A 295 -3.70 6.60 14.05
C PRO A 295 -2.87 6.20 15.28
N PRO A 296 -3.06 4.97 15.80
CA PRO A 296 -2.21 4.41 16.85
C PRO A 296 -0.79 4.11 16.34
N TRP A 297 0.20 4.40 17.17
CA TRP A 297 1.61 4.10 16.92
C TRP A 297 2.16 2.93 17.75
N LYS A 298 1.41 2.43 18.73
CA LYS A 298 1.80 1.23 19.48
C LYS A 298 1.84 0.01 18.54
N GLY A 299 2.95 -0.73 18.59
CA GLY A 299 3.21 -1.85 17.67
C GLY A 299 3.82 -1.42 16.33
N ILE A 300 3.97 -0.11 16.11
CA ILE A 300 4.79 0.48 15.04
C ILE A 300 6.07 1.04 15.65
N LEU A 301 5.92 1.77 16.76
CA LEU A 301 6.99 2.26 17.62
C LEU A 301 6.92 1.51 18.96
N ASP A 302 8.08 1.26 19.56
CA ASP A 302 8.16 0.78 20.93
C ASP A 302 7.94 1.93 21.95
N GLU A 303 7.83 1.57 23.23
CA GLU A 303 7.56 2.55 24.27
C GLU A 303 8.71 3.55 24.47
N GLN A 304 9.96 3.16 24.25
CA GLN A 304 11.12 4.06 24.37
C GLN A 304 11.15 5.07 23.21
N GLU A 305 10.86 4.62 21.99
CA GLU A 305 10.74 5.47 20.82
C GLU A 305 9.60 6.48 20.95
N ILE A 306 8.44 6.07 21.48
CA ILE A 306 7.32 6.98 21.73
C ILE A 306 7.69 8.01 22.79
N ASN A 307 8.36 7.61 23.88
CA ASN A 307 8.83 8.56 24.90
C ASN A 307 9.87 9.54 24.34
N ALA A 308 10.80 9.08 23.50
CA ALA A 308 11.76 9.94 22.83
C ALA A 308 11.06 10.93 21.86
N LEU A 309 10.03 10.46 21.13
CA LEU A 309 9.19 11.29 20.27
C LEU A 309 8.45 12.37 21.06
N ILE A 310 7.94 12.06 22.25
CA ILE A 310 7.34 13.04 23.16
C ILE A 310 8.39 14.10 23.53
N GLY A 311 9.60 13.69 23.90
CA GLY A 311 10.72 14.60 24.16
C GLY A 311 11.01 15.52 22.98
N HIS A 312 11.01 15.01 21.76
CA HIS A 312 11.16 15.83 20.55
C HIS A 312 10.00 16.82 20.39
N ILE A 313 8.74 16.38 20.57
CA ILE A 313 7.54 17.25 20.52
C ILE A 313 7.63 18.38 21.56
N ARG A 314 8.14 18.11 22.77
CA ARG A 314 8.38 19.15 23.78
C ARG A 314 9.41 20.18 23.33
N GLY A 315 10.41 19.75 22.56
CA GLY A 315 11.44 20.63 22.00
C GLY A 315 11.00 21.49 20.82
N LEU A 316 9.77 21.35 20.31
CA LEU A 316 9.26 22.15 19.18
C LEU A 316 8.66 23.51 19.60
N ALA A 317 8.52 23.76 20.90
CA ALA A 317 8.19 25.08 21.41
C ALA A 317 9.37 26.04 21.14
N GLU A 318 9.13 27.15 20.43
CA GLU A 318 10.16 28.02 19.88
C GLU A 318 11.34 28.32 20.82
N THR A 319 12.57 28.02 20.37
CA THR A 319 13.73 28.88 20.66
C THR A 319 13.54 30.18 19.87
N GLU A 320 13.37 31.29 20.59
CA GLU A 320 13.22 32.64 20.04
C GLU A 320 14.25 32.95 18.94
N VAL A 321 13.77 33.56 17.87
CA VAL A 321 14.55 34.28 16.86
C VAL A 321 15.42 35.32 17.56
N GLN A 322 16.75 35.23 17.41
CA GLN A 322 17.65 36.29 17.87
C GLN A 322 17.29 37.63 17.20
N PRO A 323 17.21 38.74 17.96
CA PRO A 323 16.93 40.04 17.38
C PRO A 323 18.05 40.45 16.43
N GLN A 324 17.68 40.90 15.24
CA GLN A 324 18.59 41.59 14.33
C GLN A 324 19.05 42.89 15.00
N ASN A 325 20.35 42.98 15.28
CA ASN A 325 21.03 44.25 15.56
C ASN A 325 21.37 44.96 14.25
#